data_AF-A0A0D2AUE9-F1
#
_entry.id   AF-A0A0D2AUE9-F1
#
_cell.length_a   1.000
_cell.length_b   1.000
_cell.length_c   1.000
_cell.angle_alpha   90.00
_cell.angle_beta   90.00
_cell.angle_gamma   90.00
#
_symmetry.space_group_name_H-M   'P 1'
#
loop_
_entity.id
_entity.type
_entity.pdbx_description
1 polymer ?
#
loop_
_entity_poly.entity_id
_entity_poly.type
_entity_poly.pdbx_seq_one_letter_code
_entity_poly.pdbx_strand_id
1 'polypeptide(L)'
;MPTKPKRPKSSDSQFLFVNEDASTVTRTTKDAELDRTKQSHVQRQNFARRRQLREQSVSGQQRGSQSSVSPSPATGERLSQASSSSQGAPLYTGDYSGLLQNLDLGDAQFPTSPAALSQEMLDPQLAAIFSNPFPSTTSTPPALTSPVTGFEASPYHSGHFFDMAPPNYSVTPPSRGSMTSPSMAVSRIASPGASNQRILEQWAPPLIQHYNTIIIPETFWKDVQNAPLGRTRHAVSIHADMQACMSEPAHMYAFLASAATQMLVREGRLLLPNVAEGDYQRIPTFFKTKAIQAIRAKLASGQVDHHIAVDVHRLYGTGIYSRSLELSEPHLQALLAIIESLGGLSTFDDYHQERMMLLDCIGALMFLSVPRLIATLDPGPLPQGALLGLESQGLFRFGLGTRFDAAFQTIDTAHLLVDAFLNMLQVSQVSLYLQDAQQYIPEHQRWFGWTCLTILHKLLSMPLHYELNGKAESLRIAAAFWIALARAPHVGRRAASQSAHGLRQCLEGNDADMLWAPHTDCLLWIAVFGGICTDNDDDLQWFLNVSRAAAAEVGVDSPEQLEDLLSQLLYDPPSQRSMVRQFASKIWPAPGS
;
A
#
# COMPACT_ATOMS: atom_id res chain seq x y z
N MET A 1 -14.44 -17.10 54.46
CA MET A 1 -13.89 -15.81 53.97
C MET A 1 -14.55 -15.48 52.64
N PRO A 2 -15.13 -14.28 52.47
CA PRO A 2 -15.84 -13.94 51.24
C PRO A 2 -14.86 -13.58 50.11
N THR A 3 -15.15 -14.07 48.92
CA THR A 3 -14.36 -13.86 47.69
C THR A 3 -14.47 -12.42 47.22
N LYS A 4 -13.31 -11.78 47.02
CA LYS A 4 -13.22 -10.41 46.48
C LYS A 4 -13.79 -10.35 45.05
N PRO A 5 -14.56 -9.31 44.71
CA PRO A 5 -15.07 -9.11 43.35
C PRO A 5 -13.92 -8.79 42.39
N LYS A 6 -13.91 -9.46 41.23
CA LYS A 6 -12.98 -9.17 40.13
C LYS A 6 -13.32 -7.80 39.54
N ARG A 7 -12.32 -6.92 39.51
CA ARG A 7 -12.35 -5.63 38.83
C ARG A 7 -12.55 -5.86 37.32
N PRO A 8 -13.46 -5.13 36.63
CA PRO A 8 -13.57 -5.22 35.19
C PRO A 8 -12.26 -4.74 34.54
N LYS A 9 -11.71 -5.55 33.62
CA LYS A 9 -10.62 -5.13 32.73
C LYS A 9 -11.16 -4.01 31.83
N SER A 10 -10.51 -2.86 31.78
CA SER A 10 -10.85 -1.83 30.78
C SER A 10 -10.46 -2.32 29.38
N SER A 11 -11.32 -2.04 28.41
CA SER A 11 -11.16 -2.34 26.97
C SER A 11 -10.02 -1.55 26.30
N ASP A 12 -9.53 -0.48 26.94
CA ASP A 12 -8.47 0.40 26.41
C ASP A 12 -7.12 -0.29 26.19
N SER A 13 -6.89 -1.45 26.81
CA SER A 13 -5.62 -2.19 26.70
C SER A 13 -5.46 -2.97 25.39
N GLN A 14 -6.49 -3.10 24.55
CA GLN A 14 -6.45 -4.02 23.41
C GLN A 14 -5.88 -3.40 22.12
N PHE A 15 -5.87 -2.07 22.00
CA PHE A 15 -5.44 -1.37 20.78
C PHE A 15 -4.27 -0.43 21.07
N LEU A 16 -3.04 -0.90 20.84
CA LEU A 16 -1.83 -0.10 21.03
C LEU A 16 -1.51 0.71 19.77
N PHE A 17 -1.85 2.00 19.77
CA PHE A 17 -1.40 2.94 18.73
C PHE A 17 -0.09 3.59 19.14
N VAL A 18 0.95 3.45 18.34
CA VAL A 18 2.28 3.97 18.63
C VAL A 18 2.49 5.29 17.88
N ASN A 19 2.91 6.33 18.61
CA ASN A 19 3.33 7.61 18.04
C ASN A 19 4.82 7.80 18.37
N GLU A 20 5.67 6.91 17.87
CA GLU A 20 7.08 6.85 18.25
C GLU A 20 7.86 8.10 17.82
N ASP A 21 7.45 8.75 16.71
CA ASP A 21 8.08 9.96 16.18
C ASP A 21 7.83 11.22 17.04
N ALA A 22 6.82 11.22 17.92
CA ALA A 22 6.61 12.31 18.87
C ALA A 22 7.52 12.19 20.10
N SER A 23 8.09 11.00 20.36
CA SER A 23 8.94 10.74 21.53
C SER A 23 10.39 11.20 21.34
N THR A 24 10.81 11.47 20.10
CA THR A 24 12.16 11.98 19.79
C THR A 24 12.31 13.47 20.08
N VAL A 25 11.21 14.23 20.19
CA VAL A 25 11.23 15.67 20.49
C VAL A 25 11.27 15.98 21.99
N THR A 26 10.92 15.03 22.86
CA THR A 26 10.91 15.23 24.34
C THR A 26 11.84 14.29 25.11
N ARG A 27 12.75 13.57 24.44
CA ARG A 27 13.66 12.62 25.09
C ARG A 27 14.85 13.31 25.76
N THR A 28 14.62 13.88 26.95
CA THR A 28 15.65 13.97 27.98
C THR A 28 15.17 13.25 29.24
N THR A 29 15.76 12.06 29.43
CA THR A 29 15.86 11.27 30.67
C THR A 29 14.70 10.35 31.08
N LYS A 30 15.08 9.06 31.21
CA LYS A 30 14.45 7.94 31.94
C LYS A 30 13.29 7.21 31.27
N ASP A 31 13.59 6.09 30.61
CA ASP A 31 12.60 5.01 30.45
C ASP A 31 13.20 3.60 30.27
N ALA A 32 14.12 3.22 31.16
CA ALA A 32 14.66 1.86 31.24
C ALA A 32 13.59 0.81 31.61
N GLU A 33 12.47 1.25 32.19
CA GLU A 33 11.34 0.40 32.58
C GLU A 33 10.41 0.11 31.38
N LEU A 34 10.24 1.09 30.48
CA LEU A 34 9.52 0.91 29.22
C LEU A 34 10.26 -0.05 28.28
N ASP A 35 11.59 0.05 28.20
CA ASP A 35 12.42 -0.88 27.42
C ASP A 35 12.39 -2.30 28.00
N ARG A 36 12.38 -2.47 29.32
CA ARG A 36 12.17 -3.77 29.97
C ARG A 36 10.80 -4.37 29.67
N THR A 37 9.77 -3.53 29.61
CA THR A 37 8.39 -3.97 29.35
C THR A 37 8.22 -4.37 27.88
N LYS A 38 8.82 -3.61 26.94
CA LYS A 38 8.89 -3.97 25.52
C LYS A 38 9.64 -5.30 25.30
N GLN A 39 10.80 -5.48 25.93
CA GLN A 39 11.58 -6.73 25.83
C GLN A 39 10.84 -7.93 26.44
N SER A 40 10.15 -7.75 27.58
CA SER A 40 9.33 -8.80 28.18
C SER A 40 8.13 -9.18 27.30
N HIS A 41 7.50 -8.20 26.64
CA HIS A 41 6.38 -8.45 25.74
C HIS A 41 6.81 -9.22 24.48
N VAL A 42 7.93 -8.84 23.86
CA VAL A 42 8.52 -9.53 22.70
C VAL A 42 8.92 -10.97 23.06
N GLN A 43 9.51 -11.19 24.25
CA GLN A 43 9.80 -12.55 24.73
C GLN A 43 8.53 -13.38 24.92
N ARG A 44 7.48 -12.81 25.52
CA ARG A 44 6.20 -13.53 25.71
C ARG A 44 5.52 -13.87 24.38
N GLN A 45 5.56 -12.98 23.39
CA GLN A 45 5.04 -13.25 22.05
C GLN A 45 5.85 -14.35 21.34
N ASN A 46 7.18 -14.34 21.43
CA ASN A 46 8.02 -15.39 20.87
C ASN A 46 7.78 -16.76 21.55
N PHE A 47 7.52 -16.79 22.85
CA PHE A 47 7.12 -18.01 23.55
C PHE A 47 5.73 -18.50 23.14
N ALA A 48 4.75 -17.61 22.98
CA ALA A 48 3.41 -17.95 22.51
C ALA A 48 3.44 -18.51 21.07
N ARG A 49 4.20 -17.86 20.18
CA ARG A 49 4.44 -18.32 18.80
C ARG A 49 5.11 -19.69 18.76
N ARG A 50 6.18 -19.91 19.53
CA ARG A 50 6.84 -21.23 19.64
C ARG A 50 5.93 -22.32 20.21
N ARG A 51 5.01 -21.97 21.11
CA ARG A 51 4.06 -22.91 21.69
C ARG A 51 2.95 -23.30 20.71
N GLN A 52 2.37 -22.34 20.00
CA GLN A 52 1.39 -22.61 18.95
C GLN A 52 1.98 -23.48 17.82
N LEU A 53 3.23 -23.21 17.43
CA LEU A 53 3.95 -24.02 16.44
C LEU A 53 4.19 -25.46 16.90
N ARG A 54 4.40 -25.70 18.21
CA ARG A 54 4.51 -27.06 18.78
C ARG A 54 3.17 -27.77 18.89
N GLU A 55 2.10 -27.05 19.23
CA GLU A 55 0.76 -27.64 19.37
C GLU A 55 0.16 -28.04 18.01
N GLN A 56 0.51 -27.33 16.92
CA GLN A 56 0.14 -27.67 15.54
C GLN A 56 0.94 -28.85 14.96
N SER A 57 2.17 -29.09 15.42
CA SER A 57 2.98 -30.22 14.96
C SER A 57 2.67 -31.54 15.69
N VAL A 58 2.06 -31.48 16.87
CA VAL A 58 1.66 -32.68 17.64
C VAL A 58 0.28 -33.22 17.24
N SER A 59 -0.55 -32.42 16.57
CA SER A 59 -1.91 -32.82 16.16
C SER A 59 -1.96 -33.65 14.85
N GLY A 60 -0.83 -33.86 14.18
CA GLY A 60 -0.74 -34.62 12.92
C GLY A 60 -0.19 -36.05 13.01
N GLN A 61 0.20 -36.55 14.19
CA GLN A 61 0.90 -37.84 14.30
C GLN A 61 0.30 -38.75 15.39
N GLN A 62 -0.87 -39.31 15.13
CA GLN A 62 -1.33 -40.53 15.80
C GLN A 62 -2.07 -41.48 14.85
N ARG A 63 -1.31 -42.31 14.14
CA ARG A 63 -1.63 -43.72 13.84
C ARG A 63 -0.41 -44.39 13.20
N GLY A 64 0.13 -45.43 13.85
CA GLY A 64 1.02 -46.41 13.21
C GLY A 64 2.40 -46.62 13.85
N SER A 65 2.41 -47.40 14.94
CA SER A 65 3.33 -48.51 15.25
C SER A 65 4.87 -48.39 15.11
N GLN A 66 5.50 -48.48 16.30
CA GLN A 66 6.54 -49.44 16.74
C GLN A 66 8.01 -49.35 16.26
N SER A 67 8.88 -49.20 17.29
CA SER A 67 10.24 -49.79 17.46
C SER A 67 11.38 -49.21 16.58
N SER A 68 12.58 -48.86 17.03
CA SER A 68 13.42 -49.26 18.17
C SER A 68 14.61 -48.30 18.38
N VAL A 69 14.96 -48.07 19.65
CA VAL A 69 16.32 -48.03 20.27
C VAL A 69 17.42 -47.09 19.70
N SER A 70 17.87 -46.19 20.60
CA SER A 70 18.99 -45.23 20.63
C SER A 70 20.42 -45.85 20.46
N PRO A 71 21.57 -45.13 20.66
CA PRO A 71 21.84 -43.69 20.87
C PRO A 71 23.04 -43.10 20.07
N SER A 72 23.20 -41.78 20.10
CA SER A 72 24.44 -41.01 19.78
C SER A 72 25.13 -40.56 21.11
N PRO A 73 26.21 -39.74 21.14
CA PRO A 73 27.33 -39.51 20.21
C PRO A 73 28.70 -39.58 20.93
N ALA A 74 29.82 -39.45 20.19
CA ALA A 74 31.14 -39.19 20.75
C ALA A 74 31.76 -37.89 20.20
N THR A 75 32.21 -37.10 21.17
CA THR A 75 33.13 -35.95 21.21
C THR A 75 34.25 -35.90 20.17
N GLY A 76 34.56 -34.68 19.72
CA GLY A 76 35.80 -34.33 19.02
C GLY A 76 36.04 -32.82 19.03
N GLU A 77 36.74 -32.34 20.06
CA GLU A 77 37.30 -30.99 20.16
C GLU A 77 38.41 -30.77 19.12
N ARG A 78 38.53 -29.55 18.58
CA ARG A 78 39.85 -28.95 18.32
C ARG A 78 39.80 -27.42 18.28
N LEU A 79 40.58 -26.83 19.19
CA LEU A 79 40.94 -25.42 19.32
C LEU A 79 42.10 -25.07 18.36
N SER A 80 42.10 -23.82 17.85
CA SER A 80 43.22 -22.84 17.81
C SER A 80 42.72 -21.57 17.07
N GLN A 81 42.49 -20.44 17.75
CA GLN A 81 43.41 -19.30 17.92
C GLN A 81 44.10 -18.83 16.62
N ALA A 82 44.27 -17.55 16.30
CA ALA A 82 43.80 -16.24 16.74
C ALA A 82 44.36 -15.25 15.71
N SER A 83 43.70 -14.12 15.46
CA SER A 83 44.35 -12.79 15.32
C SER A 83 43.34 -11.73 14.86
N SER A 84 43.27 -10.69 15.66
CA SER A 84 42.62 -9.41 15.41
C SER A 84 43.50 -8.50 14.54
N SER A 85 42.89 -7.71 13.66
CA SER A 85 43.31 -6.32 13.47
C SER A 85 42.16 -5.46 12.96
N SER A 86 41.82 -4.49 13.79
CA SER A 86 40.98 -3.33 13.51
C SER A 86 41.74 -2.32 12.66
N GLN A 87 41.14 -1.81 11.58
CA GLN A 87 41.37 -0.43 11.16
C GLN A 87 40.07 0.18 10.63
N GLY A 88 39.74 1.34 11.18
CA GLY A 88 38.53 2.10 10.91
C GLY A 88 38.52 2.72 9.52
N ALA A 89 37.33 2.79 8.94
CA ALA A 89 37.05 3.52 7.72
C ALA A 89 36.33 4.84 8.07
N PRO A 90 36.73 5.97 7.47
CA PRO A 90 36.16 7.27 7.77
C PRO A 90 34.82 7.48 7.05
N LEU A 91 33.90 8.15 7.74
CA LEU A 91 32.68 8.74 7.20
C LEU A 91 33.04 9.82 6.17
N TYR A 92 32.78 9.56 4.89
CA TYR A 92 32.77 10.59 3.85
C TYR A 92 31.34 11.08 3.64
N THR A 93 31.08 12.28 4.14
CA THR A 93 30.00 13.15 3.70
C THR A 93 30.32 13.64 2.29
N GLY A 94 29.58 13.17 1.29
CA GLY A 94 29.67 13.62 -0.10
C GLY A 94 28.53 14.58 -0.43
N ASP A 95 28.90 15.83 -0.73
CA ASP A 95 28.02 16.89 -1.22
C ASP A 95 27.34 16.53 -2.55
N TYR A 96 26.02 16.58 -2.57
CA TYR A 96 25.15 16.24 -3.71
C TYR A 96 24.75 17.47 -4.56
N SER A 97 25.68 18.39 -4.88
CA SER A 97 25.34 19.65 -5.58
C SER A 97 26.20 19.99 -6.81
N GLY A 98 26.68 18.98 -7.54
CA GLY A 98 27.64 19.19 -8.64
C GLY A 98 27.26 18.68 -10.05
N LEU A 99 26.13 18.00 -10.27
CA LEU A 99 25.86 17.27 -11.53
C LEU A 99 24.57 17.69 -12.24
N LEU A 100 24.25 18.99 -12.25
CA LEU A 100 23.15 19.56 -13.05
C LEU A 100 23.56 20.79 -13.88
N GLN A 101 24.84 20.90 -14.26
CA GLN A 101 25.28 21.89 -15.23
C GLN A 101 26.11 21.18 -16.29
N ASN A 102 25.49 20.99 -17.46
CA ASN A 102 26.07 20.80 -18.81
C ASN A 102 25.28 19.78 -19.62
N LEU A 103 23.99 20.06 -19.86
CA LEU A 103 23.29 19.54 -21.03
C LEU A 103 22.71 20.73 -21.79
N ASP A 104 23.38 21.03 -22.89
CA ASP A 104 23.01 21.97 -23.93
C ASP A 104 21.81 21.40 -24.70
N LEU A 105 20.62 21.96 -24.48
CA LEU A 105 19.37 21.57 -25.16
C LEU A 105 19.11 22.54 -26.31
N GLY A 106 19.89 22.39 -27.38
CA GLY A 106 19.64 22.98 -28.69
C GLY A 106 18.99 21.97 -29.63
N ASP A 107 17.76 22.28 -30.06
CA ASP A 107 17.06 21.78 -31.25
C ASP A 107 16.79 20.27 -31.39
N ALA A 108 15.67 19.82 -30.82
CA ALA A 108 14.82 18.79 -31.44
C ALA A 108 13.35 19.01 -31.06
N GLN A 109 12.54 19.46 -32.02
CA GLN A 109 11.09 19.62 -31.87
C GLN A 109 10.39 18.25 -31.87
N PHE A 110 9.98 17.77 -30.69
CA PHE A 110 8.93 16.75 -30.54
C PHE A 110 8.01 17.12 -29.36
N PRO A 111 6.69 16.89 -29.46
CA PRO A 111 5.72 17.42 -28.49
C PRO A 111 5.71 16.58 -27.22
N THR A 112 6.37 17.04 -26.17
CA THR A 112 6.21 16.53 -24.79
C THR A 112 5.16 17.35 -24.05
N SER A 113 3.91 17.11 -24.38
CA SER A 113 2.76 17.46 -23.55
C SER A 113 1.62 16.51 -23.92
N PRO A 114 0.95 15.83 -22.96
CA PRO A 114 -0.32 15.22 -23.30
C PRO A 114 -1.26 16.35 -23.75
N ALA A 115 -2.06 16.10 -24.78
CA ALA A 115 -3.07 17.03 -25.24
C ALA A 115 -3.86 17.53 -24.01
N ALA A 116 -4.03 18.84 -23.91
CA ALA A 116 -4.86 19.45 -22.89
C ALA A 116 -6.24 18.79 -22.97
N LEU A 117 -6.56 17.95 -21.97
CA LEU A 117 -7.92 17.50 -21.74
C LEU A 117 -8.74 18.77 -21.53
N SER A 118 -9.71 18.97 -22.42
CA SER A 118 -10.74 20.00 -22.32
C SER A 118 -11.22 20.04 -20.87
N GLN A 119 -11.09 21.20 -20.22
CA GLN A 119 -11.78 21.50 -18.96
C GLN A 119 -13.28 21.55 -19.24
N GLU A 120 -13.89 20.39 -19.50
CA GLU A 120 -15.33 20.26 -19.61
C GLU A 120 -15.86 19.76 -18.25
N MET A 121 -16.25 20.77 -17.46
CA MET A 121 -17.16 20.72 -16.32
C MET A 121 -16.86 19.72 -15.21
N LEU A 122 -16.11 20.21 -14.22
CA LEU A 122 -16.33 19.86 -12.81
C LEU A 122 -17.84 19.90 -12.49
N ASP A 123 -18.33 18.85 -11.85
CA ASP A 123 -19.69 18.79 -11.32
C ASP A 123 -19.93 20.01 -10.39
N PRO A 124 -20.91 20.88 -10.68
CA PRO A 124 -21.22 22.05 -9.84
C PRO A 124 -21.58 21.67 -8.40
N GLN A 125 -21.94 20.42 -8.12
CA GLN A 125 -22.17 19.93 -6.76
C GLN A 125 -20.87 19.81 -5.94
N LEU A 126 -19.73 19.52 -6.57
CA LEU A 126 -18.45 19.45 -5.87
C LEU A 126 -17.90 20.84 -5.54
N ALA A 127 -18.12 21.83 -6.40
CA ALA A 127 -17.67 23.21 -6.19
C ALA A 127 -18.37 23.90 -4.99
N ALA A 128 -19.63 23.56 -4.72
CA ALA A 128 -20.40 24.13 -3.61
C ALA A 128 -19.96 23.62 -2.22
N ILE A 129 -19.35 22.43 -2.14
CA ILE A 129 -18.92 21.81 -0.87
C ILE A 129 -17.70 22.52 -0.27
N PHE A 130 -16.88 23.20 -1.07
CA PHE A 130 -15.63 23.83 -0.62
C PHE A 130 -15.80 25.18 0.09
N SER A 131 -17.03 25.64 0.37
CA SER A 131 -17.27 27.01 0.85
C SER A 131 -17.30 27.19 2.38
N ASN A 132 -17.45 26.13 3.20
CA ASN A 132 -17.28 26.21 4.66
C ASN A 132 -17.47 24.83 5.35
N PRO A 133 -16.43 24.19 5.93
CA PRO A 133 -16.59 22.86 6.52
C PRO A 133 -17.12 22.84 7.96
N PHE A 134 -17.16 23.94 8.71
CA PHE A 134 -17.65 23.93 10.11
C PHE A 134 -18.32 25.24 10.56
N PRO A 135 -19.67 25.34 10.61
CA PRO A 135 -20.33 26.34 11.43
C PRO A 135 -20.45 25.86 12.88
N SER A 136 -19.80 26.58 13.79
CA SER A 136 -19.90 26.37 15.24
C SER A 136 -21.31 26.73 15.73
N THR A 137 -22.13 25.74 16.11
CA THR A 137 -23.28 25.98 16.99
C THR A 137 -23.29 24.98 18.14
N THR A 138 -23.00 25.48 19.34
CA THR A 138 -23.33 24.82 20.61
C THR A 138 -24.84 24.87 20.80
N SER A 139 -25.52 23.73 20.74
CA SER A 139 -26.88 23.59 21.25
C SER A 139 -26.94 22.47 22.29
N THR A 140 -27.50 22.82 23.44
CA THR A 140 -27.82 21.95 24.57
C THR A 140 -29.02 21.04 24.24
N PRO A 141 -29.11 19.84 24.83
CA PRO A 141 -30.12 18.86 24.46
C PRO A 141 -31.49 19.16 25.12
N PRO A 142 -32.62 19.00 24.41
CA PRO A 142 -33.93 18.97 25.04
C PRO A 142 -34.29 17.53 25.48
N ALA A 143 -34.98 17.45 26.62
CA ALA A 143 -35.42 16.22 27.26
C ALA A 143 -36.52 15.50 26.47
N LEU A 144 -36.41 14.17 26.44
CA LEU A 144 -37.39 13.22 25.89
C LEU A 144 -38.65 13.15 26.77
N THR A 145 -39.81 13.41 26.16
CA THR A 145 -41.07 12.72 26.51
C THR A 145 -41.82 12.37 25.23
N SER A 146 -42.18 11.09 25.13
CA SER A 146 -43.15 10.50 24.20
C SER A 146 -44.31 9.98 25.07
N PRO A 147 -45.54 9.68 24.56
CA PRO A 147 -45.71 8.88 23.33
C PRO A 147 -47.01 9.11 22.51
N VAL A 148 -47.12 8.33 21.40
CA VAL A 148 -48.31 7.67 20.82
C VAL A 148 -48.89 8.22 19.48
N THR A 149 -48.74 7.35 18.45
CA THR A 149 -49.56 6.99 17.25
C THR A 149 -49.89 7.96 16.12
N GLY A 150 -49.76 7.43 14.89
CA GLY A 150 -50.70 7.68 13.78
C GLY A 150 -50.07 7.75 12.39
N PHE A 151 -50.47 6.83 11.51
CA PHE A 151 -50.12 6.77 10.07
C PHE A 151 -50.56 8.02 9.28
N GLU A 152 -49.80 8.44 8.26
CA GLU A 152 -50.23 8.44 6.85
C GLU A 152 -49.17 9.08 5.92
N ALA A 153 -49.13 8.59 4.69
CA ALA A 153 -48.22 8.99 3.63
C ALA A 153 -48.83 10.09 2.75
N SER A 154 -48.04 11.08 2.31
CA SER A 154 -48.21 11.74 1.00
C SER A 154 -47.00 12.61 0.62
N PRO A 155 -46.66 12.75 -0.68
CA PRO A 155 -45.48 13.48 -1.17
C PRO A 155 -45.85 14.84 -1.81
N TYR A 156 -45.05 15.91 -1.62
CA TYR A 156 -44.69 16.87 -2.69
C TYR A 156 -43.74 18.01 -2.24
N HIS A 157 -43.10 18.57 -3.27
CA HIS A 157 -42.08 19.60 -3.49
C HIS A 157 -41.89 20.88 -2.63
N SER A 158 -40.59 21.21 -2.49
CA SER A 158 -39.84 22.41 -2.97
C SER A 158 -40.26 23.84 -2.60
N GLY A 159 -39.32 24.54 -1.94
CA GLY A 159 -38.93 25.95 -2.19
C GLY A 159 -39.78 27.07 -1.58
N HIS A 160 -39.25 27.77 -0.56
CA HIS A 160 -39.03 29.23 -0.57
C HIS A 160 -38.63 29.78 0.81
N PHE A 161 -37.57 30.59 0.80
CA PHE A 161 -37.21 31.76 1.62
C PHE A 161 -38.03 32.09 2.87
N PHE A 162 -37.31 32.30 3.99
CA PHE A 162 -37.58 33.43 4.88
C PHE A 162 -36.28 34.05 5.40
N ASP A 163 -36.06 35.29 4.96
CA ASP A 163 -35.28 36.33 5.64
C ASP A 163 -35.98 36.67 6.96
N MET A 164 -35.26 36.63 8.08
CA MET A 164 -35.70 37.31 9.31
C MET A 164 -34.51 37.96 10.02
N ALA A 165 -34.59 39.28 10.12
CA ALA A 165 -33.69 40.14 10.87
C ALA A 165 -33.76 39.85 12.38
N PRO A 166 -32.65 39.95 13.12
CA PRO A 166 -32.66 39.83 14.58
C PRO A 166 -33.12 41.15 15.23
N PRO A 167 -33.87 41.09 16.35
CA PRO A 167 -34.23 42.28 17.11
C PRO A 167 -33.05 42.78 17.97
N ASN A 168 -32.83 44.09 17.90
CA ASN A 168 -32.00 44.88 18.79
C ASN A 168 -32.42 44.72 20.25
N TYR A 169 -31.48 44.36 21.12
CA TYR A 169 -31.55 44.67 22.55
C TYR A 169 -30.28 45.38 23.00
N SER A 170 -30.42 46.68 23.21
CA SER A 170 -29.47 47.58 23.85
C SER A 170 -29.64 47.51 25.37
N VAL A 171 -28.63 47.03 26.10
CA VAL A 171 -28.49 47.28 27.55
C VAL A 171 -27.01 47.46 27.90
N THR A 172 -26.63 48.69 28.22
CA THR A 172 -25.36 49.07 28.88
C THR A 172 -25.56 49.17 30.41
N PRO A 173 -24.47 49.15 31.22
CA PRO A 173 -24.44 48.51 32.55
C PRO A 173 -24.35 49.50 33.71
N PRO A 174 -24.37 49.05 34.98
CA PRO A 174 -23.90 49.87 36.10
C PRO A 174 -22.47 49.53 36.52
N SER A 175 -21.70 50.62 36.62
CA SER A 175 -20.38 50.75 37.22
C SER A 175 -20.41 50.62 38.75
N ARG A 176 -19.45 49.89 39.32
CA ARG A 176 -18.90 50.13 40.67
C ARG A 176 -17.41 49.79 40.66
N GLY A 177 -16.58 50.78 41.02
CA GLY A 177 -15.14 50.61 41.21
C GLY A 177 -14.76 50.19 42.63
N SER A 178 -13.55 49.68 42.80
CA SER A 178 -12.53 50.23 43.72
C SER A 178 -11.26 49.33 43.80
N MET A 179 -10.13 49.96 43.46
CA MET A 179 -8.77 49.90 44.05
C MET A 179 -7.96 48.60 44.28
N THR A 180 -6.79 48.63 43.61
CA THR A 180 -5.40 48.36 44.06
C THR A 180 -4.91 46.93 44.33
N SER A 181 -4.01 46.43 43.47
CA SER A 181 -2.55 46.31 43.73
C SER A 181 -1.81 45.64 42.54
N PRO A 182 -0.54 45.96 42.26
CA PRO A 182 0.13 45.59 41.02
C PRO A 182 0.83 44.23 41.11
N SER A 183 0.45 43.27 40.27
CA SER A 183 1.23 42.06 40.04
C SER A 183 1.94 42.17 38.69
N MET A 184 3.27 42.06 38.73
CA MET A 184 4.16 42.09 37.57
C MET A 184 3.62 41.26 36.41
N ALA A 185 3.37 41.93 35.29
CA ALA A 185 3.08 41.29 34.02
C ALA A 185 4.36 40.60 33.54
N VAL A 186 4.47 39.30 33.85
CA VAL A 186 5.29 38.40 33.02
C VAL A 186 4.60 38.38 31.68
N SER A 187 5.19 39.08 30.72
CA SER A 187 4.88 38.99 29.30
C SER A 187 5.06 37.53 28.85
N ARG A 188 4.01 36.71 29.06
CA ARG A 188 3.80 35.51 28.26
C ARG A 188 3.61 36.01 26.85
N ILE A 189 4.68 35.94 26.06
CA ILE A 189 4.60 35.84 24.62
C ILE A 189 3.74 34.60 24.37
N ALA A 190 2.43 34.80 24.22
CA ALA A 190 1.55 33.81 23.66
C ALA A 190 2.05 33.61 22.22
N SER A 191 2.75 32.50 21.99
CA SER A 191 3.02 32.04 20.63
C SER A 191 1.67 31.99 19.91
N PRO A 192 1.52 32.58 18.72
CA PRO A 192 0.27 32.50 18.00
C PRO A 192 0.05 31.03 17.66
N GLY A 193 -0.93 30.41 18.30
CA GLY A 193 -1.46 29.13 17.85
C GLY A 193 -1.93 29.36 16.44
N ALA A 194 -1.12 28.95 15.45
CA ALA A 194 -1.59 28.78 14.10
C ALA A 194 -2.81 27.88 14.22
N SER A 195 -4.00 28.46 14.04
CA SER A 195 -5.26 27.73 14.18
C SER A 195 -5.16 26.47 13.34
N ASN A 196 -5.37 25.28 13.93
CA ASN A 196 -5.35 24.01 13.19
C ASN A 196 -6.25 24.09 11.94
N GLN A 197 -7.27 24.95 11.98
CA GLN A 197 -8.14 25.28 10.87
C GLN A 197 -7.41 25.95 9.70
N ARG A 198 -6.51 26.91 9.94
CA ARG A 198 -5.68 27.50 8.87
C ARG A 198 -4.78 26.47 8.19
N ILE A 199 -4.22 25.54 8.98
CA ILE A 199 -3.37 24.47 8.44
C ILE A 199 -4.19 23.55 7.51
N LEU A 200 -5.40 23.19 7.92
CA LEU A 200 -6.32 22.40 7.09
C LEU A 200 -6.74 23.16 5.82
N GLU A 201 -7.16 24.42 5.94
CA GLU A 201 -7.53 25.26 4.80
C GLU A 201 -6.40 25.40 3.78
N GLN A 202 -5.15 25.46 4.25
CA GLN A 202 -3.98 25.64 3.40
C GLN A 202 -3.51 24.34 2.72
N TRP A 203 -3.49 23.21 3.44
CA TRP A 203 -2.86 21.97 2.95
C TRP A 203 -3.85 20.91 2.49
N ALA A 204 -5.09 20.90 2.98
CA ALA A 204 -6.04 19.86 2.59
C ALA A 204 -6.41 19.92 1.09
N PRO A 205 -6.74 21.08 0.49
CA PRO A 205 -7.13 21.13 -0.92
C PRO A 205 -6.13 20.52 -1.91
N PRO A 206 -4.82 20.88 -1.90
CA PRO A 206 -3.85 20.28 -2.82
C PRO A 206 -3.60 18.78 -2.55
N LEU A 207 -3.68 18.33 -1.29
CA LEU A 207 -3.56 16.90 -0.96
C LEU A 207 -4.76 16.09 -1.47
N ILE A 208 -5.98 16.60 -1.29
CA ILE A 208 -7.21 15.99 -1.81
C ILE A 208 -7.17 15.95 -3.34
N GLN A 209 -6.77 17.06 -3.97
CA GLN A 209 -6.64 17.14 -5.42
C GLN A 209 -5.66 16.09 -5.93
N HIS A 210 -4.43 16.08 -5.42
CA HIS A 210 -3.43 15.10 -5.82
C HIS A 210 -3.90 13.65 -5.60
N TYR A 211 -4.57 13.38 -4.48
CA TYR A 211 -5.11 12.06 -4.22
C TYR A 211 -6.13 11.63 -5.29
N ASN A 212 -7.08 12.50 -5.62
CA ASN A 212 -8.16 12.20 -6.58
C ASN A 212 -7.69 12.19 -8.04
N THR A 213 -6.70 13.01 -8.40
CA THR A 213 -6.24 13.13 -9.79
C THR A 213 -5.06 12.22 -10.12
N ILE A 214 -4.29 11.77 -9.12
CA ILE A 214 -3.08 10.97 -9.31
C ILE A 214 -3.21 9.62 -8.62
N ILE A 215 -3.40 9.61 -7.31
CA ILE A 215 -3.30 8.38 -6.51
C ILE A 215 -4.43 7.39 -6.82
N ILE A 216 -5.69 7.85 -6.84
CA ILE A 216 -6.83 6.96 -7.14
C ILE A 216 -6.73 6.42 -8.57
N PRO A 217 -6.52 7.23 -9.62
CA PRO A 217 -6.37 6.71 -10.98
C PRO A 217 -5.24 5.69 -11.12
N GLU A 218 -4.11 5.86 -10.44
CA GLU A 218 -3.05 4.86 -10.45
C GLU A 218 -3.41 3.57 -9.71
N THR A 219 -4.13 3.68 -8.61
CA THR A 219 -4.57 2.53 -7.80
C THR A 219 -5.56 1.65 -8.57
N PHE A 220 -6.43 2.27 -9.35
CA PHE A 220 -7.46 1.62 -10.17
C PHE A 220 -7.18 1.84 -11.66
N TRP A 221 -5.90 1.70 -12.05
CA TRP A 221 -5.41 1.96 -13.40
C TRP A 221 -6.26 1.31 -14.49
N LYS A 222 -6.61 0.03 -14.33
CA LYS A 222 -7.42 -0.69 -15.32
C LYS A 222 -8.85 -0.14 -15.46
N ASP A 223 -9.46 0.31 -14.36
CA ASP A 223 -10.79 0.92 -14.38
C ASP A 223 -10.78 2.24 -15.16
N VAL A 224 -9.76 3.09 -14.91
CA VAL A 224 -9.69 4.44 -15.51
C VAL A 224 -9.26 4.45 -16.99
N GLN A 225 -8.77 3.33 -17.52
CA GLN A 225 -8.51 3.19 -18.96
C GLN A 225 -9.81 3.20 -19.79
N ASN A 226 -10.90 2.68 -19.23
CA ASN A 226 -12.15 2.44 -19.96
C ASN A 226 -13.31 3.32 -19.47
N ALA A 227 -13.19 3.95 -18.31
CA ALA A 227 -14.18 4.87 -17.78
C ALA A 227 -13.53 6.06 -17.06
N PRO A 228 -14.10 7.28 -17.16
CA PRO A 228 -13.66 8.37 -16.31
C PRO A 228 -13.91 8.02 -14.84
N LEU A 229 -13.08 8.56 -13.93
CA LEU A 229 -13.10 8.18 -12.51
C LEU A 229 -14.50 8.20 -11.87
N GLY A 230 -15.31 9.23 -12.16
CA GLY A 230 -16.68 9.37 -11.64
C GLY A 230 -17.70 8.36 -12.17
N ARG A 231 -17.32 7.49 -13.12
CA ARG A 231 -18.15 6.40 -13.67
C ARG A 231 -17.55 5.02 -13.44
N THR A 232 -16.42 4.93 -12.75
CA THR A 232 -15.85 3.65 -12.34
C THR A 232 -16.71 2.97 -11.28
N ARG A 233 -16.58 1.66 -11.12
CA ARG A 233 -17.32 0.84 -10.15
C ARG A 233 -17.18 1.34 -8.71
N HIS A 234 -16.07 2.00 -8.40
CA HIS A 234 -15.77 2.54 -7.08
C HIS A 234 -16.16 4.00 -6.89
N ALA A 235 -16.72 4.67 -7.91
CA ALA A 235 -17.00 6.11 -7.85
C ALA A 235 -17.88 6.50 -6.67
N VAL A 236 -18.94 5.73 -6.40
CA VAL A 236 -19.86 5.99 -5.27
C VAL A 236 -19.15 5.83 -3.93
N SER A 237 -18.36 4.77 -3.75
CA SER A 237 -17.60 4.55 -2.52
C SER A 237 -16.51 5.59 -2.32
N ILE A 238 -15.80 6.00 -3.38
CA ILE A 238 -14.81 7.09 -3.32
C ILE A 238 -15.48 8.39 -2.89
N HIS A 239 -16.66 8.70 -3.43
CA HIS A 239 -17.40 9.89 -3.04
C HIS A 239 -17.83 9.83 -1.57
N ALA A 240 -18.37 8.69 -1.12
CA ALA A 240 -18.74 8.48 0.28
C ALA A 240 -17.54 8.58 1.23
N ASP A 241 -16.39 8.01 0.86
CA ASP A 241 -15.11 8.12 1.60
C ASP A 241 -14.68 9.59 1.74
N MET A 242 -14.82 10.39 0.67
CA MET A 242 -14.51 11.83 0.72
C MET A 242 -15.50 12.62 1.57
N GLN A 243 -16.80 12.29 1.52
CA GLN A 243 -17.79 12.89 2.40
C GLN A 243 -17.49 12.59 3.87
N ALA A 244 -17.14 11.34 4.19
CA ALA A 244 -16.71 10.93 5.52
C ALA A 244 -15.47 11.72 5.97
N CYS A 245 -14.54 12.03 5.06
CA CYS A 245 -13.35 12.83 5.37
C CYS A 245 -13.77 14.23 5.80
N MET A 246 -14.78 14.82 5.16
CA MET A 246 -15.25 16.17 5.51
C MET A 246 -16.06 16.20 6.81
N SER A 247 -16.70 15.10 7.20
CA SER A 247 -17.55 15.03 8.40
C SER A 247 -16.82 14.58 9.66
N GLU A 248 -15.79 13.74 9.54
CA GLU A 248 -15.12 13.13 10.70
C GLU A 248 -13.64 13.54 10.81
N PRO A 249 -13.21 14.16 11.93
CA PRO A 249 -11.82 14.59 12.10
C PRO A 249 -10.79 13.46 12.00
N ALA A 250 -11.10 12.28 12.55
CA ALA A 250 -10.22 11.11 12.46
C ALA A 250 -9.97 10.71 11.00
N HIS A 251 -11.06 10.69 10.22
CA HIS A 251 -11.05 10.34 8.81
C HIS A 251 -10.29 11.35 7.97
N MET A 252 -10.54 12.66 8.17
CA MET A 252 -9.78 13.74 7.52
C MET A 252 -8.28 13.62 7.79
N TYR A 253 -7.87 13.53 9.05
CA TYR A 253 -6.45 13.57 9.39
C TYR A 253 -5.72 12.31 8.95
N ALA A 254 -6.35 11.13 9.05
CA ALA A 254 -5.77 9.88 8.55
C ALA A 254 -5.60 9.92 7.02
N PHE A 255 -6.62 10.44 6.32
CA PHE A 255 -6.57 10.67 4.88
C PHE A 255 -5.42 11.61 4.48
N LEU A 256 -5.33 12.80 5.10
CA LEU A 256 -4.31 13.79 4.78
C LEU A 256 -2.89 13.29 5.10
N ALA A 257 -2.72 12.52 6.17
CA ALA A 257 -1.46 11.86 6.48
C ALA A 257 -1.04 10.92 5.34
N SER A 258 -1.95 10.05 4.89
CA SER A 258 -1.71 9.11 3.79
C SER A 258 -1.47 9.82 2.46
N ALA A 259 -2.27 10.83 2.11
CA ALA A 259 -2.12 11.59 0.88
C ALA A 259 -0.78 12.35 0.84
N ALA A 260 -0.38 12.96 1.96
CA ALA A 260 0.90 13.66 2.06
C ALA A 260 2.08 12.70 1.94
N THR A 261 2.04 11.54 2.62
CA THR A 261 3.09 10.51 2.47
C THR A 261 3.19 10.03 1.02
N GLN A 262 2.06 9.74 0.38
CA GLN A 262 2.06 9.25 -1.00
C GLN A 262 2.57 10.30 -1.99
N MET A 263 2.18 11.57 -1.82
CA MET A 263 2.72 12.69 -2.61
C MET A 263 4.24 12.79 -2.44
N LEU A 264 4.73 12.77 -1.20
CA LEU A 264 6.17 12.88 -0.92
C LEU A 264 6.96 11.72 -1.53
N VAL A 265 6.48 10.49 -1.38
CA VAL A 265 7.14 9.29 -1.91
C VAL A 265 7.12 9.26 -3.43
N ARG A 266 6.01 9.72 -4.04
CA ARG A 266 5.84 9.73 -5.48
C ARG A 266 6.63 10.84 -6.16
N GLU A 267 6.47 12.06 -5.67
CA GLU A 267 6.96 13.28 -6.32
C GLU A 267 8.36 13.69 -5.80
N GLY A 268 8.86 13.01 -4.76
CA GLY A 268 10.09 13.38 -4.04
C GLY A 268 9.95 14.63 -3.17
N ARG A 269 8.79 15.30 -3.19
CA ARG A 269 8.50 16.55 -2.49
C ARG A 269 7.01 16.72 -2.21
N LEU A 270 6.68 17.65 -1.32
CA LEU A 270 5.30 18.08 -1.11
C LEU A 270 4.95 19.28 -1.99
N LEU A 271 3.93 19.14 -2.84
CA LEU A 271 3.41 20.19 -3.71
C LEU A 271 2.41 21.07 -2.96
N LEU A 272 2.84 21.64 -1.83
CA LEU A 272 2.01 22.42 -0.91
C LEU A 272 2.45 23.89 -0.85
N PRO A 273 1.52 24.84 -0.69
CA PRO A 273 1.86 26.25 -0.61
C PRO A 273 2.60 26.58 0.69
N ASN A 274 3.64 27.41 0.60
CA ASN A 274 4.45 27.92 1.71
C ASN A 274 5.08 26.83 2.60
N VAL A 275 5.49 25.71 2.02
CA VAL A 275 6.20 24.64 2.73
C VAL A 275 7.67 24.63 2.30
N ALA A 276 8.58 24.80 3.24
CA ALA A 276 10.01 24.64 3.01
C ALA A 276 10.39 23.16 2.97
N GLU A 277 11.44 22.79 2.24
CA GLU A 277 11.88 21.40 2.10
C GLU A 277 12.16 20.71 3.45
N GLY A 278 12.71 21.45 4.42
CA GLY A 278 12.95 20.94 5.77
C GLY A 278 11.70 20.54 6.55
N ASP A 279 10.51 20.94 6.10
CA ASP A 279 9.23 20.60 6.72
C ASP A 279 8.50 19.44 6.03
N TYR A 280 9.02 18.88 4.93
CA TYR A 280 8.34 17.81 4.19
C TYR A 280 8.00 16.59 5.04
N GLN A 281 8.91 16.20 5.95
CA GLN A 281 8.67 15.06 6.85
C GLN A 281 7.75 15.40 8.04
N ARG A 282 7.63 16.70 8.39
CA ARG A 282 6.82 17.14 9.53
C ARG A 282 5.33 17.13 9.21
N ILE A 283 4.95 17.41 7.96
CA ILE A 283 3.53 17.52 7.57
C ILE A 283 2.78 16.18 7.67
N PRO A 284 3.26 15.06 7.09
CA PRO A 284 2.63 13.76 7.29
C PRO A 284 2.56 13.37 8.77
N THR A 285 3.65 13.64 9.52
CA THR A 285 3.74 13.34 10.97
C THR A 285 2.73 14.15 11.79
N PHE A 286 2.51 15.41 11.45
CA PHE A 286 1.50 16.27 12.06
C PHE A 286 0.09 15.66 11.88
N PHE A 287 -0.29 15.34 10.65
CA PHE A 287 -1.59 14.75 10.37
C PHE A 287 -1.75 13.36 11.00
N LYS A 288 -0.71 12.51 10.95
CA LYS A 288 -0.68 11.21 11.63
C LYS A 288 -0.95 11.35 13.13
N THR A 289 -0.29 12.31 13.79
CA THR A 289 -0.49 12.57 15.23
C THR A 289 -1.91 13.01 15.53
N LYS A 290 -2.49 13.90 14.72
CA LYS A 290 -3.88 14.36 14.87
C LYS A 290 -4.88 13.23 14.65
N ALA A 291 -4.64 12.38 13.65
CA ALA A 291 -5.46 11.20 13.38
C ALA A 291 -5.46 10.24 14.58
N ILE A 292 -4.29 9.90 15.12
CA ILE A 292 -4.18 9.03 16.30
C ILE A 292 -4.90 9.63 17.52
N GLN A 293 -4.80 10.94 17.75
CA GLN A 293 -5.53 11.62 18.82
C GLN A 293 -7.05 11.49 18.64
N ALA A 294 -7.55 11.72 17.42
CA ALA A 294 -8.98 11.64 17.11
C ALA A 294 -9.50 10.18 17.20
N ILE A 295 -8.76 9.20 16.69
CA ILE A 295 -9.10 7.77 16.79
C ILE A 295 -9.16 7.33 18.25
N ARG A 296 -8.18 7.72 19.09
CA ARG A 296 -8.20 7.40 20.52
C ARG A 296 -9.41 8.00 21.24
N ALA A 297 -9.78 9.23 20.90
CA ALA A 297 -10.98 9.85 21.46
C ALA A 297 -12.26 9.10 21.05
N LYS A 298 -12.35 8.66 19.79
CA LYS A 298 -13.47 7.86 19.28
C LYS A 298 -13.53 6.49 19.97
N LEU A 299 -12.40 5.80 20.12
CA LEU A 299 -12.31 4.52 20.83
C LEU A 299 -12.66 4.63 22.33
N ALA A 300 -12.28 5.72 22.99
CA ALA A 300 -12.63 5.97 24.38
C ALA A 300 -14.16 6.10 24.61
N SER A 301 -14.93 6.41 23.56
CA SER A 301 -16.39 6.38 23.61
C SER A 301 -16.99 4.97 23.49
N GLY A 302 -16.15 3.94 23.31
CA GLY A 302 -16.56 2.54 23.18
C GLY A 302 -17.02 2.13 21.78
N GLN A 303 -16.86 3.00 20.78
CA GLN A 303 -17.25 2.74 19.40
C GLN A 303 -16.08 2.14 18.61
N VAL A 304 -16.26 0.92 18.09
CA VAL A 304 -15.41 0.32 17.06
C VAL A 304 -16.30 0.12 15.84
N ASP A 305 -15.95 0.77 14.74
CA ASP A 305 -16.70 0.75 13.49
C ASP A 305 -15.76 0.62 12.27
N HIS A 306 -16.36 0.45 11.09
CA HIS A 306 -15.63 0.35 9.83
C HIS A 306 -14.79 1.60 9.54
N HIS A 307 -15.24 2.80 9.93
CA HIS A 307 -14.49 4.04 9.71
C HIS A 307 -13.17 4.04 10.48
N ILE A 308 -13.14 3.57 11.73
CA ILE A 308 -11.89 3.42 12.48
C ILE A 308 -10.94 2.45 11.77
N ALA A 309 -11.45 1.35 11.22
CA ALA A 309 -10.61 0.41 10.48
C ALA A 309 -10.00 1.06 9.23
N VAL A 310 -10.78 1.85 8.47
CA VAL A 310 -10.29 2.62 7.31
C VAL A 310 -9.23 3.64 7.73
N ASP A 311 -9.43 4.33 8.86
CA ASP A 311 -8.46 5.30 9.37
C ASP A 311 -7.15 4.63 9.77
N VAL A 312 -7.23 3.50 10.48
CA VAL A 312 -6.06 2.71 10.87
C VAL A 312 -5.37 2.10 9.65
N HIS A 313 -6.11 1.69 8.62
CA HIS A 313 -5.56 1.25 7.33
C HIS A 313 -4.75 2.36 6.65
N ARG A 314 -5.24 3.60 6.65
CA ARG A 314 -4.49 4.75 6.11
C ARG A 314 -3.21 5.03 6.91
N LEU A 315 -3.26 4.91 8.24
CA LEU A 315 -2.08 5.04 9.10
C LEU A 315 -1.06 3.92 8.86
N TYR A 316 -1.52 2.68 8.69
CA TYR A 316 -0.69 1.57 8.25
C TYR A 316 -0.04 1.88 6.90
N GLY A 317 -0.80 2.42 5.94
CA GLY A 317 -0.30 2.86 4.64
C GLY A 317 0.79 3.91 4.74
N THR A 318 0.69 4.86 5.69
CA THR A 318 1.77 5.84 5.89
C THR A 318 3.11 5.19 6.23
N GLY A 319 3.11 4.12 7.02
CA GLY A 319 4.32 3.37 7.37
C GLY A 319 4.85 2.53 6.21
N ILE A 320 3.97 1.90 5.44
CA ILE A 320 4.36 1.14 4.25
C ILE A 320 4.98 2.05 3.19
N TYR A 321 4.32 3.15 2.83
CA TYR A 321 4.84 4.05 1.81
C TYR A 321 6.13 4.77 2.24
N SER A 322 6.30 5.07 3.53
CA SER A 322 7.56 5.60 4.05
C SER A 322 8.67 4.55 4.23
N ARG A 323 8.40 3.29 3.83
CA ARG A 323 9.34 2.16 3.92
C ARG A 323 9.78 1.85 5.35
N SER A 324 8.92 2.13 6.33
CA SER A 324 9.19 1.88 7.74
C SER A 324 8.26 0.79 8.29
N LEU A 325 8.76 -0.45 8.24
CA LEU A 325 8.03 -1.61 8.79
C LEU A 325 7.75 -1.44 10.28
N GLU A 326 8.72 -0.96 11.03
CA GLU A 326 8.61 -0.72 12.48
C GLU A 326 7.46 0.22 12.82
N LEU A 327 7.30 1.30 12.05
CA LEU A 327 6.21 2.26 12.23
C LEU A 327 4.86 1.73 11.72
N SER A 328 4.87 0.80 10.76
CA SER A 328 3.66 0.22 10.17
C SER A 328 3.05 -0.90 11.02
N GLU A 329 3.89 -1.69 11.70
CA GLU A 329 3.49 -2.92 12.38
C GLU A 329 2.43 -2.72 13.47
N PRO A 330 2.52 -1.70 14.36
CA PRO A 330 1.47 -1.45 15.35
C PRO A 330 0.12 -1.13 14.71
N HIS A 331 0.11 -0.41 13.59
CA HIS A 331 -1.10 -0.07 12.86
C HIS A 331 -1.70 -1.30 12.16
N LEU A 332 -0.87 -2.18 11.59
CA LEU A 332 -1.34 -3.44 11.00
C LEU A 332 -1.96 -4.36 12.05
N GLN A 333 -1.32 -4.51 13.21
CA GLN A 333 -1.86 -5.31 14.32
C GLN A 333 -3.21 -4.76 14.81
N ALA A 334 -3.31 -3.44 14.96
CA ALA A 334 -4.57 -2.79 15.32
C ALA A 334 -5.64 -3.01 14.24
N LEU A 335 -5.29 -2.88 12.95
CA LEU A 335 -6.19 -3.10 11.82
C LEU A 335 -6.75 -4.53 11.84
N LEU A 336 -5.87 -5.53 11.98
CA LEU A 336 -6.27 -6.94 12.03
C LEU A 336 -7.24 -7.21 13.19
N ALA A 337 -6.94 -6.70 14.38
CA ALA A 337 -7.80 -6.86 15.55
C ALA A 337 -9.17 -6.17 15.36
N ILE A 338 -9.20 -4.99 14.74
CA ILE A 338 -10.45 -4.28 14.44
C ILE A 338 -11.27 -5.08 13.40
N ILE A 339 -10.66 -5.51 12.29
CA ILE A 339 -11.34 -6.31 11.26
C ILE A 339 -11.92 -7.58 11.86
N GLU A 340 -11.16 -8.31 12.68
CA GLU A 340 -11.64 -9.50 13.37
C GLU A 340 -12.84 -9.17 14.27
N SER A 341 -12.77 -8.07 15.04
CA SER A 341 -13.87 -7.65 15.92
C SER A 341 -15.14 -7.23 15.17
N LEU A 342 -15.00 -6.74 13.93
CA LEU A 342 -16.12 -6.38 13.05
C LEU A 342 -16.73 -7.58 12.32
N GLY A 343 -16.18 -8.80 12.52
CA GLY A 343 -16.68 -10.02 11.87
C GLY A 343 -15.96 -10.38 10.57
N GLY A 344 -14.81 -9.75 10.28
CA GLY A 344 -13.97 -10.06 9.13
C GLY A 344 -14.05 -9.04 7.99
N LEU A 345 -13.15 -9.21 7.01
CA LEU A 345 -12.99 -8.28 5.88
C LEU A 345 -14.23 -8.20 4.98
N SER A 346 -15.03 -9.27 4.91
CA SER A 346 -16.25 -9.32 4.10
C SER A 346 -17.35 -8.36 4.54
N THR A 347 -17.21 -7.73 5.70
CA THR A 347 -18.18 -6.74 6.23
C THR A 347 -17.99 -5.33 5.65
N PHE A 348 -16.88 -5.07 4.95
CA PHE A 348 -16.61 -3.80 4.28
C PHE A 348 -17.24 -3.80 2.88
N ASP A 349 -17.40 -2.64 2.25
CA ASP A 349 -17.74 -2.59 0.82
C ASP A 349 -16.54 -3.01 -0.06
N ASP A 350 -16.80 -3.30 -1.34
CA ASP A 350 -15.81 -3.79 -2.31
C ASP A 350 -14.59 -2.85 -2.44
N TYR A 351 -14.81 -1.53 -2.33
CA TYR A 351 -13.75 -0.52 -2.44
C TYR A 351 -12.78 -0.61 -1.26
N HIS A 352 -13.29 -0.64 -0.03
CA HIS A 352 -12.44 -0.74 1.15
C HIS A 352 -11.78 -2.12 1.27
N GLN A 353 -12.49 -3.20 0.92
CA GLN A 353 -11.90 -4.54 0.86
C GLN A 353 -10.69 -4.59 -0.08
N GLU A 354 -10.86 -4.09 -1.30
CA GLU A 354 -9.81 -4.11 -2.32
C GLU A 354 -8.62 -3.23 -1.92
N ARG A 355 -8.86 -2.05 -1.33
CA ARG A 355 -7.79 -1.16 -0.85
C ARG A 355 -7.01 -1.76 0.33
N MET A 356 -7.68 -2.45 1.24
CA MET A 356 -7.02 -3.12 2.36
C MET A 356 -6.13 -4.26 1.86
N MET A 357 -6.68 -5.12 1.00
CA MET A 357 -5.94 -6.23 0.40
C MET A 357 -4.75 -5.75 -0.45
N LEU A 358 -4.96 -4.72 -1.27
CA LEU A 358 -3.91 -4.15 -2.11
C LEU A 358 -2.74 -3.63 -1.27
N LEU A 359 -3.02 -2.83 -0.22
CA LEU A 359 -1.93 -2.27 0.59
C LEU A 359 -1.13 -3.36 1.30
N ASP A 360 -1.79 -4.39 1.83
CA ASP A 360 -1.13 -5.50 2.49
C ASP A 360 -0.28 -6.33 1.49
N CYS A 361 -0.80 -6.58 0.28
CA CYS A 361 -0.02 -7.21 -0.79
C CYS A 361 1.17 -6.36 -1.25
N ILE A 362 1.01 -5.03 -1.34
CA ILE A 362 2.09 -4.11 -1.71
C ILE A 362 3.17 -4.08 -0.63
N GLY A 363 2.78 -4.00 0.64
CA GLY A 363 3.72 -4.10 1.76
C GLY A 363 4.45 -5.45 1.73
N ALA A 364 3.71 -6.54 1.56
CA ALA A 364 4.28 -7.88 1.44
C ALA A 364 5.28 -7.99 0.28
N LEU A 365 4.95 -7.44 -0.90
CA LEU A 365 5.81 -7.42 -2.07
C LEU A 365 7.13 -6.67 -1.83
N MET A 366 7.07 -5.48 -1.21
CA MET A 366 8.26 -4.66 -0.92
C MET A 366 9.31 -5.40 -0.10
N PHE A 367 8.88 -6.36 0.73
CA PHE A 367 9.76 -7.11 1.63
C PHE A 367 9.82 -8.62 1.30
N LEU A 368 9.25 -9.05 0.17
CA LEU A 368 9.08 -10.46 -0.20
C LEU A 368 8.54 -11.33 0.95
N SER A 369 7.60 -10.78 1.71
CA SER A 369 6.99 -11.41 2.89
C SER A 369 5.58 -11.91 2.60
N VAL A 370 4.97 -12.58 3.56
CA VAL A 370 3.60 -13.11 3.42
C VAL A 370 2.59 -12.02 3.78
N PRO A 371 1.61 -11.73 2.90
CA PRO A 371 0.48 -10.86 3.23
C PRO A 371 -0.26 -11.38 4.47
N ARG A 372 -0.71 -10.48 5.32
CA ARG A 372 -1.27 -10.82 6.64
C ARG A 372 -2.79 -10.75 6.68
N LEU A 373 -3.41 -10.06 5.73
CA LEU A 373 -4.84 -10.14 5.48
C LEU A 373 -5.13 -11.40 4.67
N ILE A 374 -5.95 -12.28 5.24
CA ILE A 374 -6.34 -13.52 4.58
C ILE A 374 -7.14 -13.17 3.31
N ALA A 375 -6.64 -13.61 2.15
CA ALA A 375 -7.42 -13.61 0.91
C ALA A 375 -8.55 -14.64 1.00
N THR A 376 -9.66 -14.26 1.63
CA THR A 376 -10.90 -15.08 1.70
C THR A 376 -11.81 -14.87 0.51
N LEU A 377 -11.51 -13.89 -0.34
CA LEU A 377 -12.34 -13.52 -1.49
C LEU A 377 -11.86 -14.29 -2.73
N ASP A 378 -12.66 -15.26 -3.13
CA ASP A 378 -12.56 -15.86 -4.46
C ASP A 378 -13.20 -14.89 -5.47
N PRO A 379 -12.46 -14.41 -6.49
CA PRO A 379 -13.04 -13.60 -7.57
C PRO A 379 -14.14 -14.36 -8.34
N GLY A 380 -14.23 -15.67 -8.18
CA GLY A 380 -15.16 -16.54 -8.88
C GLY A 380 -14.68 -16.84 -10.31
N PRO A 381 -15.48 -17.61 -11.07
CA PRO A 381 -15.14 -17.91 -12.46
C PRO A 381 -15.14 -16.64 -13.30
N LEU A 382 -14.41 -16.69 -14.42
CA LEU A 382 -14.43 -15.62 -15.41
C LEU A 382 -15.89 -15.32 -15.83
N PRO A 383 -16.33 -14.04 -15.81
CA PRO A 383 -17.69 -13.70 -16.22
C PRO A 383 -18.02 -14.18 -17.63
N GLN A 384 -19.22 -14.73 -17.83
CA GLN A 384 -19.63 -15.31 -19.11
C GLN A 384 -19.50 -14.33 -20.29
N GLY A 385 -19.80 -13.05 -20.07
CA GLY A 385 -19.65 -12.01 -21.10
C GLY A 385 -18.19 -11.81 -21.53
N ALA A 386 -17.25 -11.82 -20.57
CA ALA A 386 -15.82 -11.76 -20.85
C ALA A 386 -15.34 -13.03 -21.57
N LEU A 387 -15.82 -14.20 -21.17
CA LEU A 387 -15.49 -15.48 -21.81
C LEU A 387 -15.92 -15.50 -23.29
N LEU A 388 -17.15 -15.10 -23.59
CA LEU A 388 -17.63 -14.98 -24.98
C LEU A 388 -16.82 -13.95 -25.78
N GLY A 389 -16.43 -12.84 -25.14
CA GLY A 389 -15.54 -11.84 -25.73
C GLY A 389 -14.18 -12.43 -26.14
N LEU A 390 -13.54 -13.16 -25.21
CA LEU A 390 -12.27 -13.85 -25.46
C LEU A 390 -12.36 -14.88 -26.59
N GLU A 391 -13.42 -15.68 -26.60
CA GLU A 391 -13.67 -16.67 -27.66
C GLU A 391 -13.81 -16.00 -29.03
N SER A 392 -14.57 -14.89 -29.10
CA SER A 392 -14.77 -14.14 -30.35
C SER A 392 -13.49 -13.48 -30.88
N GLN A 393 -12.58 -13.09 -29.99
CA GLN A 393 -11.27 -12.50 -30.33
C GLN A 393 -10.20 -13.57 -30.60
N GLY A 394 -10.52 -14.86 -30.43
CA GLY A 394 -9.54 -15.95 -30.58
C GLY A 394 -8.48 -16.00 -29.48
N LEU A 395 -8.67 -15.26 -28.38
CA LEU A 395 -7.71 -15.18 -27.27
C LEU A 395 -7.72 -16.42 -26.36
N PHE A 396 -8.70 -17.32 -26.52
CA PHE A 396 -8.88 -18.53 -25.70
C PHE A 396 -7.86 -19.65 -25.99
N ARG A 397 -6.92 -19.48 -26.93
CA ARG A 397 -6.09 -20.58 -27.48
C ARG A 397 -4.65 -20.68 -26.97
N PHE A 398 -4.31 -20.03 -25.86
CA PHE A 398 -2.95 -20.10 -25.33
C PHE A 398 -2.91 -21.03 -24.11
N GLY A 399 -2.11 -22.09 -24.19
CA GLY A 399 -1.60 -22.79 -23.02
C GLY A 399 -0.39 -22.03 -22.45
N LEU A 400 0.14 -22.50 -21.31
CA LEU A 400 1.51 -22.18 -20.92
C LEU A 400 2.39 -22.48 -22.15
N GLY A 401 3.10 -21.47 -22.67
CA GLY A 401 3.95 -21.67 -23.85
C GLY A 401 4.89 -22.86 -23.61
N THR A 402 5.21 -23.62 -24.67
CA THR A 402 5.99 -24.87 -24.59
C THR A 402 7.30 -24.72 -23.80
N ARG A 403 7.82 -23.50 -23.74
CA ARG A 403 9.06 -23.14 -23.04
C ARG A 403 8.90 -23.12 -21.52
N PHE A 404 7.83 -22.54 -20.99
CA PHE A 404 7.53 -22.61 -19.56
C PHE A 404 7.12 -24.01 -19.14
N ASP A 405 6.34 -24.73 -19.96
CA ASP A 405 6.00 -26.13 -19.69
C ASP A 405 7.24 -26.99 -19.50
N ALA A 406 8.24 -26.83 -20.38
CA ALA A 406 9.51 -27.54 -20.26
C ALA A 406 10.29 -27.11 -19.00
N ALA A 407 10.32 -25.81 -18.67
CA ALA A 407 10.97 -25.33 -17.46
C ALA A 407 10.31 -25.88 -16.19
N PHE A 408 8.97 -25.92 -16.12
CA PHE A 408 8.22 -26.44 -14.99
C PHE A 408 8.44 -27.95 -14.79
N GLN A 409 8.66 -28.73 -15.84
CA GLN A 409 9.02 -30.14 -15.70
C GLN A 409 10.33 -30.36 -14.93
N THR A 410 11.19 -29.35 -14.85
CA THR A 410 12.47 -29.41 -14.11
C THR A 410 12.37 -28.90 -12.66
N ILE A 411 11.20 -28.45 -12.21
CA ILE A 411 11.00 -27.84 -10.90
C ILE A 411 10.14 -28.74 -10.03
N ASP A 412 10.69 -29.29 -8.95
CA ASP A 412 9.97 -30.21 -8.05
C ASP A 412 8.72 -29.60 -7.40
N THR A 413 8.69 -28.28 -7.20
CA THR A 413 7.53 -27.52 -6.68
C THR A 413 6.62 -26.94 -7.76
N ALA A 414 6.74 -27.41 -9.01
CA ALA A 414 6.08 -26.84 -10.18
C ALA A 414 4.57 -26.72 -10.05
N HIS A 415 3.86 -27.67 -9.44
CA HIS A 415 2.39 -27.67 -9.44
C HIS A 415 1.78 -26.38 -8.88
N LEU A 416 2.32 -25.82 -7.79
CA LEU A 416 1.81 -24.56 -7.23
C LEU A 416 2.07 -23.36 -8.14
N LEU A 417 3.24 -23.31 -8.77
CA LEU A 417 3.63 -22.26 -9.69
C LEU A 417 2.87 -22.37 -11.01
N VAL A 418 2.69 -23.57 -11.55
CA VAL A 418 1.92 -23.84 -12.77
C VAL A 418 0.50 -23.29 -12.63
N ASP A 419 -0.19 -23.57 -11.52
CA ASP A 419 -1.52 -23.02 -11.27
C ASP A 419 -1.52 -21.48 -11.26
N ALA A 420 -0.51 -20.87 -10.63
CA ALA A 420 -0.41 -19.41 -10.59
C ALA A 420 -0.17 -18.83 -12.00
N PHE A 421 0.69 -19.44 -12.79
CA PHE A 421 0.98 -19.01 -14.16
C PHE A 421 -0.21 -19.21 -15.10
N LEU A 422 -0.98 -20.29 -14.97
CA LEU A 422 -2.23 -20.48 -15.71
C LEU A 422 -3.24 -19.36 -15.39
N ASN A 423 -3.35 -18.99 -14.11
CA ASN A 423 -4.20 -17.87 -13.72
C ASN A 423 -3.66 -16.53 -14.25
N MET A 424 -2.34 -16.31 -14.28
CA MET A 424 -1.73 -15.12 -14.87
C MET A 424 -1.96 -15.04 -16.39
N LEU A 425 -1.94 -16.18 -17.08
CA LEU A 425 -2.27 -16.25 -18.50
C LEU A 425 -3.72 -15.83 -18.75
N GLN A 426 -4.66 -16.31 -17.93
CA GLN A 426 -6.06 -15.88 -17.98
C GLN A 426 -6.19 -14.37 -17.70
N VAL A 427 -5.43 -13.84 -16.75
CA VAL A 427 -5.36 -12.39 -16.47
C VAL A 427 -4.84 -11.61 -17.67
N SER A 428 -3.79 -12.08 -18.35
CA SER A 428 -3.26 -11.43 -19.57
C SER A 428 -4.31 -11.40 -20.69
N GLN A 429 -4.98 -12.53 -20.93
CA GLN A 429 -6.08 -12.62 -21.90
C GLN A 429 -7.20 -11.62 -21.60
N VAL A 430 -7.64 -11.56 -20.34
CA VAL A 430 -8.66 -10.61 -19.91
C VAL A 430 -8.17 -9.16 -20.00
N SER A 431 -6.90 -8.89 -19.70
CA SER A 431 -6.31 -7.57 -19.86
C SER A 431 -6.39 -7.07 -21.30
N LEU A 432 -6.07 -7.93 -22.27
CA LEU A 432 -6.19 -7.66 -23.70
C LEU A 432 -7.65 -7.42 -24.09
N TYR A 433 -8.56 -8.31 -23.69
CA TYR A 433 -9.99 -8.13 -23.93
C TYR A 433 -10.51 -6.79 -23.38
N LEU A 434 -10.11 -6.43 -22.16
CA LEU A 434 -10.52 -5.17 -21.54
C LEU A 434 -9.92 -3.95 -22.23
N GLN A 435 -8.74 -4.07 -22.86
CA GLN A 435 -8.13 -3.00 -23.64
C GLN A 435 -8.96 -2.67 -24.89
N ASP A 436 -9.54 -3.70 -25.51
CA ASP A 436 -10.32 -3.59 -26.75
C ASP A 436 -11.83 -3.45 -26.50
N ALA A 437 -12.27 -3.55 -25.25
CA ALA A 437 -13.67 -3.47 -24.88
C ALA A 437 -14.23 -2.06 -25.10
N GLN A 438 -15.25 -1.94 -25.95
CA GLN A 438 -15.92 -0.65 -26.23
C GLN A 438 -16.75 -0.13 -25.06
N GLN A 439 -17.12 -1.01 -24.12
CA GLN A 439 -17.99 -0.68 -23.00
C GLN A 439 -17.32 -1.05 -21.68
N TYR A 440 -17.41 -0.12 -20.71
CA TYR A 440 -16.99 -0.38 -19.35
C TYR A 440 -18.02 -1.27 -18.64
N ILE A 441 -17.60 -2.48 -18.27
CA ILE A 441 -18.41 -3.44 -17.50
C ILE A 441 -17.77 -3.59 -16.11
N PRO A 442 -18.40 -3.06 -15.04
CA PRO A 442 -17.88 -3.09 -13.67
C PRO A 442 -17.43 -4.48 -13.21
N GLU A 443 -18.21 -5.51 -13.53
CA GLU A 443 -17.98 -6.89 -13.09
C GLU A 443 -16.69 -7.47 -13.68
N HIS A 444 -16.37 -7.13 -14.94
CA HIS A 444 -15.15 -7.60 -15.60
C HIS A 444 -13.90 -6.97 -14.98
N GLN A 445 -13.98 -5.68 -14.65
CA GLN A 445 -12.89 -4.96 -13.99
C GLN A 445 -12.69 -5.40 -12.54
N ARG A 446 -13.80 -5.64 -11.83
CA ARG A 446 -13.80 -6.23 -10.50
C ARG A 446 -13.11 -7.61 -10.51
N TRP A 447 -13.50 -8.49 -11.43
CA TRP A 447 -12.89 -9.80 -11.58
C TRP A 447 -11.38 -9.67 -11.84
N PHE A 448 -10.96 -8.85 -12.81
CA PHE A 448 -9.55 -8.63 -13.11
C PHE A 448 -8.76 -8.15 -11.89
N GLY A 449 -9.26 -7.13 -11.20
CA GLY A 449 -8.62 -6.55 -10.04
C GLY A 449 -8.43 -7.57 -8.91
N TRP A 450 -9.50 -8.27 -8.53
CA TRP A 450 -9.46 -9.28 -7.47
C TRP A 450 -8.60 -10.48 -7.84
N THR A 451 -8.68 -10.99 -9.08
CA THR A 451 -7.83 -12.10 -9.54
C THR A 451 -6.34 -11.74 -9.46
N CYS A 452 -5.95 -10.52 -9.87
CA CYS A 452 -4.57 -10.06 -9.71
C CYS A 452 -4.11 -10.07 -8.25
N LEU A 453 -4.94 -9.59 -7.32
CA LEU A 453 -4.62 -9.58 -5.89
C LEU A 453 -4.53 -10.98 -5.31
N THR A 454 -5.43 -11.89 -5.69
CA THR A 454 -5.42 -13.28 -5.22
C THR A 454 -4.19 -14.04 -5.73
N ILE A 455 -3.80 -13.84 -7.00
CA ILE A 455 -2.57 -14.42 -7.55
C ILE A 455 -1.35 -13.86 -6.81
N LEU A 456 -1.27 -12.54 -6.64
CA LEU A 456 -0.17 -11.90 -5.92
C LEU A 456 -0.06 -12.42 -4.49
N HIS A 457 -1.18 -12.50 -3.78
CA HIS A 457 -1.24 -13.08 -2.44
C HIS A 457 -0.75 -14.53 -2.46
N LYS A 458 -1.22 -15.36 -3.41
CA LYS A 458 -0.78 -16.76 -3.53
C LYS A 458 0.73 -16.86 -3.75
N LEU A 459 1.29 -16.09 -4.68
CA LEU A 459 2.74 -16.07 -4.99
C LEU A 459 3.58 -15.62 -3.79
N LEU A 460 3.13 -14.61 -3.04
CA LEU A 460 3.81 -14.14 -1.84
C LEU A 460 3.61 -15.08 -0.63
N SER A 461 2.55 -15.88 -0.63
CA SER A 461 2.27 -16.89 0.40
C SER A 461 2.89 -18.26 0.10
N MET A 462 3.34 -18.49 -1.14
CA MET A 462 4.09 -19.70 -1.50
C MET A 462 5.34 -19.80 -0.62
N PRO A 463 5.67 -21.02 -0.19
CA PRO A 463 5.86 -21.33 1.21
C PRO A 463 7.15 -20.74 1.78
N LEU A 464 7.00 -19.92 2.83
CA LEU A 464 8.01 -19.71 3.87
C LEU A 464 8.30 -21.00 4.70
N HIS A 465 7.70 -22.15 4.35
CA HIS A 465 7.79 -23.42 5.09
C HIS A 465 8.51 -24.55 4.35
N TYR A 466 8.92 -24.34 3.09
CA TYR A 466 9.76 -25.25 2.32
C TYR A 466 10.87 -24.44 1.67
N GLU A 467 12.10 -24.96 1.65
CA GLU A 467 13.20 -24.36 0.89
C GLU A 467 12.87 -24.49 -0.60
N LEU A 468 12.37 -23.42 -1.21
CA LEU A 468 12.25 -23.34 -2.66
C LEU A 468 13.66 -23.35 -3.25
N ASN A 469 13.88 -24.15 -4.29
CA ASN A 469 15.12 -24.07 -5.04
C ASN A 469 15.25 -22.69 -5.71
N GLY A 470 16.48 -22.28 -6.04
CA GLY A 470 16.74 -20.95 -6.62
C GLY A 470 15.91 -20.65 -7.88
N LYS A 471 15.58 -21.66 -8.69
CA LYS A 471 14.71 -21.53 -9.88
C LYS A 471 13.30 -21.13 -9.50
N ALA A 472 12.67 -21.91 -8.62
CA ALA A 472 11.30 -21.73 -8.19
C ALA A 472 11.15 -20.38 -7.48
N GLU A 473 12.13 -20.01 -6.66
CA GLU A 473 12.12 -18.73 -5.95
C GLU A 473 12.27 -17.54 -6.90
N SER A 474 13.21 -17.60 -7.86
CA SER A 474 13.39 -16.55 -8.86
C SER A 474 12.13 -16.37 -9.73
N LEU A 475 11.50 -17.47 -10.16
CA LEU A 475 10.23 -17.43 -10.90
C LEU A 475 9.10 -16.85 -10.06
N ARG A 476 8.98 -17.26 -8.79
CA ARG A 476 7.94 -16.77 -7.88
C ARG A 476 8.04 -15.27 -7.70
N ILE A 477 9.24 -14.75 -7.46
CA ILE A 477 9.48 -13.31 -7.29
C ILE A 477 9.18 -12.56 -8.59
N ALA A 478 9.70 -13.02 -9.74
CA ALA A 478 9.44 -12.38 -11.02
C ALA A 478 7.96 -12.44 -11.44
N ALA A 479 7.25 -13.52 -11.13
CA ALA A 479 5.81 -13.62 -11.30
C ALA A 479 5.04 -12.64 -10.41
N ALA A 480 5.49 -12.42 -9.16
CA ALA A 480 4.91 -11.43 -8.27
C ALA A 480 5.12 -10.00 -8.82
N PHE A 481 6.28 -9.72 -9.43
CA PHE A 481 6.52 -8.44 -10.12
C PHE A 481 5.59 -8.29 -11.31
N TRP A 482 5.51 -9.32 -12.16
CA TRP A 482 4.65 -9.32 -13.34
C TRP A 482 3.19 -9.00 -13.00
N ILE A 483 2.61 -9.67 -12.00
CA ILE A 483 1.19 -9.49 -11.65
C ILE A 483 0.93 -8.11 -11.02
N ALA A 484 1.89 -7.60 -10.25
CA ALA A 484 1.81 -6.25 -9.69
C ALA A 484 1.84 -5.18 -10.81
N LEU A 485 2.68 -5.35 -11.82
CA LEU A 485 2.74 -4.48 -12.99
C LEU A 485 1.45 -4.58 -13.83
N ALA A 486 0.92 -5.80 -14.03
CA ALA A 486 -0.32 -6.02 -14.79
C ALA A 486 -1.52 -5.29 -14.17
N ARG A 487 -1.62 -5.30 -12.83
CA ARG A 487 -2.70 -4.61 -12.12
C ARG A 487 -2.59 -3.10 -12.17
N ALA A 488 -1.42 -2.56 -11.79
CA ALA A 488 -1.20 -1.13 -11.64
C ALA A 488 0.28 -0.80 -11.90
N PRO A 489 0.67 -0.53 -13.16
CA PRO A 489 2.08 -0.46 -13.59
C PRO A 489 2.99 0.36 -12.68
N HIS A 490 2.62 1.61 -12.40
CA HIS A 490 3.46 2.51 -11.61
C HIS A 490 3.50 2.15 -10.12
N VAL A 491 2.37 1.69 -9.56
CA VAL A 491 2.29 1.28 -8.15
C VAL A 491 3.06 -0.02 -7.94
N GLY A 492 2.83 -1.01 -8.80
CA GLY A 492 3.50 -2.31 -8.79
C GLY A 492 5.01 -2.15 -8.97
N ARG A 493 5.46 -1.33 -9.94
CA ARG A 493 6.89 -1.06 -10.16
C ARG A 493 7.56 -0.46 -8.93
N ARG A 494 6.96 0.58 -8.31
CA ARG A 494 7.50 1.21 -7.10
C ARG A 494 7.58 0.25 -5.91
N ALA A 495 6.62 -0.66 -5.78
CA ALA A 495 6.63 -1.65 -4.72
C ALA A 495 7.71 -2.71 -4.97
N ALA A 496 7.75 -3.26 -6.19
CA ALA A 496 8.71 -4.26 -6.61
C ALA A 496 10.16 -3.78 -6.57
N SER A 497 10.42 -2.47 -6.78
CA SER A 497 11.77 -1.90 -6.71
C SER A 497 12.47 -2.17 -5.38
N GLN A 498 11.71 -2.20 -4.28
CA GLN A 498 12.25 -2.46 -2.93
C GLN A 498 12.73 -3.90 -2.74
N SER A 499 12.20 -4.81 -3.54
CA SER A 499 12.51 -6.25 -3.51
C SER A 499 13.36 -6.71 -4.70
N ALA A 500 13.67 -5.83 -5.66
CA ALA A 500 14.41 -6.19 -6.88
C ALA A 500 15.82 -6.72 -6.55
N HIS A 501 16.47 -6.16 -5.53
CA HIS A 501 17.73 -6.66 -5.01
C HIS A 501 17.62 -8.11 -4.50
N GLY A 502 16.49 -8.48 -3.89
CA GLY A 502 16.24 -9.86 -3.44
C GLY A 502 16.18 -10.86 -4.59
N LEU A 503 15.60 -10.46 -5.73
CA LEU A 503 15.63 -11.27 -6.96
C LEU A 503 17.06 -11.45 -7.47
N ARG A 504 17.85 -10.38 -7.50
CA ARG A 504 19.27 -10.44 -7.88
C ARG A 504 20.04 -11.41 -6.98
N GLN A 505 19.93 -11.27 -5.66
CA GLN A 505 20.59 -12.17 -4.70
C GLN A 505 20.20 -13.63 -4.93
N CYS A 506 18.94 -13.90 -5.25
CA CYS A 506 18.46 -15.25 -5.56
C CYS A 506 19.16 -15.83 -6.79
N LEU A 507 19.33 -15.03 -7.85
CA LEU A 507 19.99 -15.44 -9.09
C LEU A 507 21.50 -15.56 -8.94
N GLU A 508 22.17 -14.62 -8.27
CA GLU A 508 23.63 -14.64 -8.03
C GLU A 508 24.04 -15.82 -7.13
N GLY A 509 23.26 -16.11 -6.08
CA GLY A 509 23.56 -17.18 -5.13
C GLY A 509 23.53 -18.59 -5.72
N ASN A 510 23.02 -18.76 -6.94
CA ASN A 510 22.80 -20.06 -7.58
C ASN A 510 23.49 -20.22 -8.94
N ASP A 511 24.35 -19.27 -9.34
CA ASP A 511 24.93 -19.18 -10.70
C ASP A 511 23.82 -19.16 -11.77
N ALA A 512 23.32 -17.97 -12.08
CA ALA A 512 22.13 -17.79 -12.93
C ALA A 512 22.20 -18.55 -14.26
N ASP A 513 23.36 -18.59 -14.92
CA ASP A 513 23.52 -19.23 -16.23
C ASP A 513 23.44 -20.75 -16.09
N MET A 514 24.17 -21.34 -15.14
CA MET A 514 24.11 -22.77 -14.88
C MET A 514 22.76 -23.20 -14.33
N LEU A 515 22.15 -22.37 -13.48
CA LEU A 515 20.83 -22.60 -12.94
C LEU A 515 19.87 -22.73 -14.11
N TRP A 516 19.79 -21.74 -14.99
CA TRP A 516 18.71 -21.66 -15.97
C TRP A 516 18.92 -22.48 -17.23
N ALA A 517 20.12 -23.00 -17.52
CA ALA A 517 20.33 -23.88 -18.68
C ALA A 517 19.39 -25.12 -18.67
N PRO A 518 18.78 -25.51 -19.82
CA PRO A 518 18.82 -24.87 -21.14
C PRO A 518 17.71 -23.81 -21.38
N HIS A 519 16.99 -23.38 -20.33
CA HIS A 519 15.86 -22.43 -20.36
C HIS A 519 16.31 -20.96 -20.21
N THR A 520 17.29 -20.54 -21.01
CA THR A 520 17.87 -19.19 -20.97
C THR A 520 16.87 -18.09 -21.35
N ASP A 521 15.82 -18.45 -22.08
CA ASP A 521 14.68 -17.59 -22.38
C ASP A 521 13.83 -17.26 -21.13
N CYS A 522 13.66 -18.22 -20.21
CA CYS A 522 13.02 -17.99 -18.92
C CYS A 522 13.89 -17.09 -18.04
N LEU A 523 15.23 -17.26 -18.07
CA LEU A 523 16.16 -16.35 -17.41
C LEU A 523 16.02 -14.93 -17.95
N LEU A 524 15.96 -14.76 -19.28
CA LEU A 524 15.75 -13.45 -19.91
C LEU A 524 14.44 -12.81 -19.44
N TRP A 525 13.34 -13.57 -19.38
CA TRP A 525 12.06 -13.09 -18.84
C TRP A 525 12.20 -12.60 -17.40
N ILE A 526 12.84 -13.38 -16.52
CA ILE A 526 13.08 -13.01 -15.12
C ILE A 526 13.92 -11.75 -15.02
N ALA A 527 15.03 -11.67 -15.78
CA ALA A 527 15.97 -10.56 -15.75
C ALA A 527 15.34 -9.26 -16.25
N VAL A 528 14.49 -9.33 -17.29
CA VAL A 528 13.75 -8.17 -17.80
C VAL A 528 12.79 -7.62 -16.75
N PHE A 529 11.98 -8.47 -16.11
CA PHE A 529 11.04 -8.00 -15.09
C PHE A 529 11.75 -7.49 -13.82
N GLY A 530 12.87 -8.10 -13.43
CA GLY A 530 13.75 -7.56 -12.38
C GLY A 530 14.33 -6.19 -12.73
N GLY A 531 14.86 -6.06 -13.95
CA GLY A 531 15.46 -4.83 -14.48
C GLY A 531 14.47 -3.69 -14.71
N ILE A 532 13.22 -3.99 -15.07
CA ILE A 532 12.14 -3.00 -15.14
C ILE A 532 11.82 -2.44 -13.75
N CYS A 533 11.83 -3.30 -12.73
CA CYS A 533 11.39 -2.94 -11.38
C CYS A 533 12.45 -2.20 -10.57
N THR A 534 13.74 -2.44 -10.79
CA THR A 534 14.79 -1.79 -9.99
C THR A 534 14.84 -0.26 -10.16
N ASP A 535 15.10 0.43 -9.04
CA ASP A 535 15.42 1.86 -8.96
C ASP A 535 16.90 2.10 -8.55
N ASN A 536 17.66 1.04 -8.28
CA ASN A 536 19.08 1.09 -7.96
C ASN A 536 19.92 0.88 -9.23
N ASP A 537 20.88 1.78 -9.47
CA ASP A 537 21.70 1.74 -10.69
C ASP A 537 22.61 0.51 -10.78
N ASP A 538 23.16 0.03 -9.67
CA ASP A 538 24.03 -1.17 -9.65
C ASP A 538 23.24 -2.43 -10.01
N ASP A 539 22.07 -2.59 -9.40
CA ASP A 539 21.14 -3.68 -9.71
C ASP A 539 20.64 -3.57 -11.16
N LEU A 540 20.36 -2.36 -11.64
CA LEU A 540 19.98 -2.13 -13.04
C LEU A 540 21.07 -2.58 -14.01
N GLN A 541 22.33 -2.19 -13.78
CA GLN A 541 23.44 -2.62 -14.62
C GLN A 541 23.62 -4.14 -14.59
N TRP A 542 23.44 -4.74 -13.41
CA TRP A 542 23.48 -6.20 -13.28
C TRP A 542 22.40 -6.89 -14.12
N PHE A 543 21.13 -6.47 -13.99
CA PHE A 543 20.03 -7.03 -14.79
C PHE A 543 20.22 -6.80 -16.29
N LEU A 544 20.77 -5.64 -16.70
CA LEU A 544 21.10 -5.37 -18.10
C LEU A 544 22.17 -6.34 -18.64
N ASN A 545 23.20 -6.64 -17.85
CA ASN A 545 24.25 -7.57 -18.26
C ASN A 545 23.73 -9.00 -18.42
N VAL A 546 22.94 -9.48 -17.45
CA VAL A 546 22.28 -10.80 -17.53
C VAL A 546 21.33 -10.84 -18.73
N SER A 547 20.53 -9.79 -18.95
CA SER A 547 19.60 -9.74 -20.07
C SER A 547 20.32 -9.74 -21.42
N ARG A 548 21.45 -9.01 -21.56
CA ARG A 548 22.27 -9.04 -22.80
C ARG A 548 22.84 -10.42 -23.08
N ALA A 549 23.39 -11.08 -22.06
CA ALA A 549 23.97 -12.41 -22.20
C ALA A 549 22.90 -13.44 -22.59
N ALA A 550 21.79 -13.46 -21.85
CA ALA A 550 20.68 -14.36 -22.13
C ALA A 550 20.06 -14.09 -23.51
N ALA A 551 19.86 -12.83 -23.89
CA ALA A 551 19.34 -12.47 -25.21
C ALA A 551 20.25 -12.90 -26.36
N ALA A 552 21.57 -12.75 -26.23
CA ALA A 552 22.52 -13.22 -27.21
C ALA A 552 22.46 -14.76 -27.39
N GLU A 553 22.30 -15.50 -26.29
CA GLU A 553 22.19 -16.96 -26.32
C GLU A 553 20.89 -17.44 -26.98
N VAL A 554 19.77 -16.76 -26.73
CA VAL A 554 18.48 -17.11 -27.35
C VAL A 554 18.27 -16.51 -28.74
N GLY A 555 19.25 -15.74 -29.24
CA GLY A 555 19.21 -15.12 -30.56
C GLY A 555 18.25 -13.94 -30.69
N VAL A 556 18.03 -13.18 -29.60
CA VAL A 556 17.25 -11.94 -29.60
C VAL A 556 18.22 -10.76 -29.72
N ASP A 557 18.07 -9.95 -30.76
CA ASP A 557 18.98 -8.84 -31.08
C ASP A 557 18.33 -7.44 -31.09
N SER A 558 17.01 -7.37 -30.85
CA SER A 558 16.23 -6.16 -30.99
C SER A 558 15.06 -6.08 -29.99
N PRO A 559 14.60 -4.86 -29.64
CA PRO A 559 13.43 -4.68 -28.78
C PRO A 559 12.16 -5.38 -29.29
N GLU A 560 11.95 -5.41 -30.61
CA GLU A 560 10.81 -6.07 -31.24
C GLU A 560 10.87 -7.58 -31.05
N GLN A 561 12.03 -8.20 -31.27
CA GLN A 561 12.22 -9.64 -31.03
C GLN A 561 12.08 -10.00 -29.55
N LEU A 562 12.46 -9.09 -28.64
CA LEU A 562 12.23 -9.28 -27.21
C LEU A 562 10.73 -9.28 -26.90
N GLU A 563 9.96 -8.32 -27.42
CA GLU A 563 8.50 -8.33 -27.25
C GLU A 563 7.85 -9.60 -27.83
N ASP A 564 8.30 -10.05 -29.00
CA ASP A 564 7.80 -11.28 -29.63
C ASP A 564 8.12 -12.52 -28.79
N LEU A 565 9.32 -12.59 -28.21
CA LEU A 565 9.71 -13.65 -27.28
C LEU A 565 8.87 -13.62 -26.00
N LEU A 566 8.72 -12.46 -25.37
CA LEU A 566 7.93 -12.32 -24.15
C LEU A 566 6.45 -12.66 -24.39
N SER A 567 5.92 -12.37 -25.59
CA SER A 567 4.57 -12.76 -26.02
C SER A 567 4.38 -14.27 -26.16
N GLN A 568 5.45 -15.02 -26.45
CA GLN A 568 5.43 -16.49 -26.46
C GLN A 568 5.54 -17.09 -25.05
N LEU A 569 5.95 -16.27 -24.07
CA LEU A 569 6.07 -16.62 -22.66
C LEU A 569 4.86 -16.08 -21.90
N LEU A 570 5.05 -15.03 -21.10
CA LEU A 570 4.00 -14.37 -20.35
C LEU A 570 4.21 -12.85 -20.38
N TYR A 571 3.34 -12.14 -21.07
CA TYR A 571 3.47 -10.70 -21.29
C TYR A 571 2.08 -10.09 -21.35
N ASP A 572 1.91 -8.93 -20.73
CA ASP A 572 0.69 -8.12 -20.79
C ASP A 572 1.02 -6.78 -21.46
N PRO A 573 1.01 -6.70 -22.80
CA PRO A 573 1.36 -5.47 -23.52
C PRO A 573 0.61 -4.22 -23.05
N PRO A 574 -0.71 -4.25 -22.77
CA PRO A 574 -1.47 -3.11 -22.25
C PRO A 574 -0.84 -2.40 -21.03
N SER A 575 -0.19 -3.16 -20.15
CA SER A 575 0.35 -2.64 -18.89
C SER A 575 1.88 -2.53 -18.89
N GLN A 576 2.58 -3.37 -19.66
CA GLN A 576 4.03 -3.57 -19.55
C GLN A 576 4.84 -2.98 -20.72
N ARG A 577 4.22 -2.74 -21.89
CA ARG A 577 4.96 -2.43 -23.13
C ARG A 577 5.88 -1.23 -23.04
N SER A 578 5.42 -0.13 -22.46
CA SER A 578 6.25 1.07 -22.32
C SER A 578 7.50 0.81 -21.48
N MET A 579 7.38 0.01 -20.41
CA MET A 579 8.49 -0.30 -19.51
C MET A 579 9.46 -1.31 -20.14
N VAL A 580 8.94 -2.34 -20.82
CA VAL A 580 9.75 -3.31 -21.57
C VAL A 580 10.57 -2.59 -22.64
N ARG A 581 9.96 -1.69 -23.42
CA ARG A 581 10.68 -0.91 -24.45
C ARG A 581 11.77 -0.01 -23.86
N GLN A 582 11.46 0.66 -22.74
CA GLN A 582 12.43 1.52 -22.06
C GLN A 582 13.61 0.71 -21.49
N PHE A 583 13.37 -0.51 -21.02
CA PHE A 583 14.44 -1.41 -20.58
C PHE A 583 15.23 -1.96 -21.78
N ALA A 584 14.53 -2.40 -22.83
CA ALA A 584 15.13 -2.92 -24.05
C ALA A 584 16.05 -1.91 -24.76
N SER A 585 15.69 -0.62 -24.78
CA SER A 585 16.54 0.43 -25.36
C SER A 585 17.87 0.61 -24.61
N LYS A 586 18.00 0.11 -23.38
CA LYS A 586 19.26 0.08 -22.63
C LYS A 586 20.06 -1.20 -22.90
N ILE A 587 19.41 -2.29 -23.30
CA ILE A 587 20.06 -3.53 -23.75
C ILE A 587 20.73 -3.28 -25.10
N TRP A 588 19.97 -2.71 -26.04
CA TRP A 588 20.40 -2.37 -27.40
C TRP A 588 20.28 -0.85 -27.62
N PRO A 589 21.28 -0.06 -27.19
CA PRO A 589 21.28 1.38 -27.43
C PRO A 589 21.30 1.67 -28.94
N ALA A 590 20.53 2.67 -29.37
CA ALA A 590 20.55 3.10 -30.76
C ALA A 590 21.97 3.57 -31.12
N PRO A 591 22.49 3.20 -32.31
CA PRO A 591 23.81 3.66 -32.73
C PRO A 591 23.78 5.19 -32.91
N GLY A 592 24.33 5.93 -31.93
CA GLY A 592 24.49 7.39 -31.99
C GLY A 592 23.78 8.21 -30.90
N SER A 593 23.21 7.59 -29.85
CA SER A 593 22.68 8.30 -28.67
C SER A 593 23.72 8.56 -27.60
#